data_AF-A0A1H5MNH8-F1
#
_entry.id   AF-A0A1H5MNH8-F1
#
_cell.length_a   1.000
_cell.length_b   1.000
_cell.length_c   1.000
_cell.angle_alpha   90.00
_cell.angle_beta   90.00
_cell.angle_gamma   90.00
#
_symmetry.space_group_name_H-M   'P 1'
#
loop_
_entity.id
_entity.type
_entity.pdbx_description
1 polymer ?
#
loop_
_entity_poly.entity_id
_entity_poly.type
_entity_poly.pdbx_seq_one_letter_code
_entity_poly.pdbx_strand_id
1 'polypeptide(L)'
;MTITLTPEQKRWLDAQVARGEFTSIEDAVQKLVGERIAERLLEEGDDLAWAKRYVDEALAAVDRGDVITLEEHKARNAARLAAMTR
;
A
#
# COMPACT_ATOMS: atom_id res chain seq x y z
N MET A 1 -26.48 13.84 -12.30
CA MET A 1 -25.99 13.60 -10.93
C MET A 1 -25.42 14.91 -10.42
N THR A 2 -25.78 15.33 -9.21
CA THR A 2 -25.30 16.59 -8.64
C THR A 2 -24.51 16.26 -7.39
N ILE A 3 -23.21 16.58 -7.41
CA ILE A 3 -22.32 16.44 -6.25
C ILE A 3 -21.89 17.85 -5.84
N THR A 4 -22.01 18.17 -4.57
CA THR A 4 -21.57 19.46 -4.03
C THR A 4 -20.14 19.33 -3.53
N LEU A 5 -19.21 20.01 -4.21
CA LEU A 5 -17.82 20.09 -3.78
C LEU A 5 -17.67 21.15 -2.69
N THR A 6 -16.81 20.89 -1.70
CA THR A 6 -16.39 21.96 -0.80
C THR A 6 -15.59 23.02 -1.58
N PRO A 7 -15.52 24.27 -1.10
CA PRO A 7 -14.72 25.31 -1.75
C PRO A 7 -13.24 24.92 -1.91
N GLU A 8 -12.71 24.15 -0.97
CA GLU A 8 -11.34 23.65 -1.01
C GLU A 8 -11.16 22.56 -2.07
N GLN A 9 -12.07 21.59 -2.14
CA GLN A 9 -12.06 20.55 -3.17
C GLN A 9 -12.13 21.17 -4.57
N LYS A 10 -13.03 22.14 -4.76
CA LYS A 10 -13.15 22.84 -6.04
C LYS A 10 -11.85 23.56 -6.41
N ARG A 11 -11.27 24.34 -5.48
CA ARG A 11 -9.99 25.03 -5.69
C ARG A 11 -8.86 24.07 -6.06
N TRP A 12 -8.79 22.92 -5.39
CA TRP A 12 -7.77 21.92 -5.67
C TRP A 12 -7.97 21.32 -7.07
N LEU A 13 -9.20 20.93 -7.43
CA LEU A 13 -9.53 20.38 -8.74
C LEU A 13 -9.29 21.39 -9.87
N ASP A 14 -9.66 22.65 -9.67
CA ASP A 14 -9.38 23.74 -10.61
C ASP A 14 -7.87 23.84 -10.89
N ALA A 15 -7.02 23.70 -9.86
CA ALA A 15 -5.57 23.72 -10.03
C ALA A 15 -5.03 22.52 -10.82
N GLN A 16 -5.63 21.34 -10.65
CA GLN A 16 -5.23 20.15 -11.41
C GLN A 16 -5.62 20.25 -12.89
N VAL A 17 -6.81 20.78 -13.17
CA VAL A 17 -7.24 21.06 -14.55
C VAL A 17 -6.33 22.12 -15.19
N ALA A 18 -5.97 23.18 -14.45
CA ALA A 18 -5.05 24.21 -14.94
C ALA A 18 -3.64 23.67 -15.25
N ARG A 19 -3.20 22.63 -14.52
CA ARG A 19 -1.95 21.90 -14.80
C ARG A 19 -2.05 20.94 -16.00
N GLY A 20 -3.25 20.69 -16.51
CA GLY A 20 -3.50 19.74 -17.59
C GLY A 20 -3.51 18.28 -17.13
N GLU A 21 -3.58 18.02 -15.82
CA GLU A 21 -3.67 16.66 -15.27
C GLU A 21 -5.05 16.03 -15.55
N PHE A 22 -6.08 16.87 -15.66
CA PHE A 22 -7.44 16.48 -16.03
C PHE A 22 -8.02 17.41 -17.08
N THR A 23 -8.94 16.89 -17.89
CA THR A 23 -9.57 17.64 -18.99
C THR A 23 -10.70 18.56 -18.51
N SER A 24 -11.34 18.21 -17.39
CA SER A 24 -12.32 19.03 -16.68
C SER A 24 -12.45 18.62 -15.21
N ILE A 25 -13.20 19.38 -14.41
CA ILE A 25 -13.50 19.03 -13.02
C ILE A 25 -14.30 17.72 -12.97
N GLU A 26 -15.24 17.53 -13.90
CA GLU A 26 -16.05 16.32 -14.00
C GLU A 26 -15.19 15.09 -14.32
N ASP A 27 -14.24 15.21 -15.25
CA ASP A 27 -13.27 14.15 -15.56
C ASP A 27 -12.45 13.77 -14.32
N ALA A 28 -11.95 14.79 -13.59
CA ALA A 28 -11.20 14.58 -12.35
C ALA A 28 -12.03 13.86 -11.28
N VAL A 29 -13.26 14.32 -11.03
CA VAL A 29 -14.16 13.70 -10.04
C VAL A 29 -14.47 12.25 -10.42
N GLN A 30 -14.77 11.98 -11.68
CA GLN A 30 -15.08 10.62 -12.13
C GLN A 30 -13.89 9.67 -11.95
N LYS A 31 -12.68 10.11 -12.30
CA LYS A 31 -11.45 9.31 -12.12
C LYS A 31 -11.14 9.05 -10.65
N LEU A 32 -11.14 10.10 -9.82
CA LEU A 32 -10.82 9.97 -8.39
C LEU A 32 -11.83 9.10 -7.63
N VAL A 33 -13.12 9.20 -7.95
CA VAL A 33 -14.14 8.30 -7.39
C VAL A 33 -13.93 6.86 -7.86
N GLY A 34 -13.62 6.66 -9.14
CA GLY A 34 -13.31 5.34 -9.69
C GLY A 34 -12.09 4.69 -9.03
N GLU A 35 -11.01 5.46 -8.85
CA GLU A 35 -9.81 5.03 -8.13
C GLU A 35 -10.15 4.63 -6.70
N ARG A 36 -10.89 5.45 -5.95
CA ARG A 36 -11.26 5.12 -4.57
C ARG A 36 -12.11 3.85 -4.47
N ILE A 37 -13.00 3.61 -5.44
CA ILE A 37 -13.80 2.38 -5.52
C ILE A 37 -12.88 1.18 -5.79
N ALA A 38 -11.95 1.30 -6.74
CA ALA A 38 -11.01 0.23 -7.06
C ALA A 38 -10.11 -0.11 -5.86
N GLU A 39 -9.56 0.90 -5.18
CA GLU A 39 -8.81 0.74 -3.93
C GLU A 39 -9.65 0.03 -2.88
N ARG A 40 -10.91 0.43 -2.70
CA ARG A 40 -11.80 -0.18 -1.70
C ARG A 40 -12.06 -1.66 -1.99
N LEU A 41 -12.25 -2.01 -3.26
CA LEU A 41 -12.45 -3.41 -3.67
C LEU A 41 -11.19 -4.25 -3.43
N LEU A 42 -10.01 -3.66 -3.57
CA LEU A 42 -8.75 -4.31 -3.20
C LEU A 42 -8.62 -4.44 -1.68
N GLU A 43 -8.88 -3.38 -0.91
CA GLU A 43 -8.87 -3.40 0.57
C GLU A 43 -9.84 -4.44 1.16
N GLU A 44 -11.04 -4.54 0.59
CA GLU A 44 -12.08 -5.49 1.04
C GLU A 44 -11.78 -6.93 0.61
N GLY A 45 -11.01 -7.12 -0.47
CA GLY A 45 -10.60 -8.43 -0.97
C GLY A 45 -9.23 -8.91 -0.48
N ASP A 46 -8.38 -8.02 0.03
CA ASP A 46 -7.04 -8.31 0.52
C ASP A 46 -7.07 -8.52 2.04
N ASP A 47 -7.72 -9.62 2.44
CA ASP A 47 -7.78 -10.07 3.83
C ASP A 47 -6.45 -10.64 4.36
N LEU A 48 -5.38 -10.56 3.55
CA LEU A 48 -4.08 -11.13 3.79
C LEU A 48 -4.13 -12.63 4.11
N ALA A 49 -5.15 -13.38 3.66
CA ALA A 49 -5.29 -14.81 3.96
C ALA A 49 -4.08 -15.62 3.48
N TRP A 50 -3.42 -15.17 2.42
CA TRP A 50 -2.16 -15.75 1.92
C TRP A 50 -1.05 -15.76 2.99
N ALA A 51 -1.05 -14.79 3.91
CA ALA A 51 -0.04 -14.63 4.95
C ALA A 51 -0.25 -15.60 6.13
N LYS A 52 -1.49 -16.08 6.34
CA LYS A 52 -1.86 -16.88 7.52
C LYS A 52 -0.92 -18.06 7.75
N ARG A 53 -0.61 -18.82 6.69
CA ARG A 53 0.27 -20.00 6.82
C ARG A 53 1.66 -19.65 7.35
N TYR A 54 2.19 -18.50 6.94
CA TYR A 54 3.53 -18.04 7.33
C TYR A 54 3.54 -17.48 8.74
N VAL A 55 2.45 -16.82 9.14
CA VAL A 55 2.26 -16.35 10.52
C VAL A 55 2.15 -17.55 11.47
N ASP A 56 1.36 -18.56 11.12
CA ASP A 56 1.21 -19.78 11.92
C ASP A 56 2.56 -20.52 12.06
N GLU A 57 3.33 -20.61 10.97
CA GLU A 57 4.69 -21.18 10.99
C GLU A 57 5.64 -20.38 11.91
N ALA A 58 5.62 -19.05 11.82
CA ALA A 58 6.44 -18.18 12.65
C ALA A 58 6.09 -18.29 14.14
N LEU A 59 4.80 -18.33 14.48
CA LEU A 59 4.34 -18.54 15.85
C LEU A 59 4.81 -19.90 16.39
N ALA A 60 4.69 -20.96 15.61
CA ALA A 60 5.18 -22.28 16.01
C ALA A 60 6.71 -22.30 16.22
N ALA A 61 7.48 -21.55 15.43
CA ALA A 61 8.92 -21.39 15.61
C ALA A 61 9.25 -20.65 16.92
N VAL A 62 8.51 -19.58 17.23
CA VAL A 62 8.63 -18.86 18.51
C VAL A 62 8.37 -19.78 19.69
N ASP A 63 7.30 -20.59 19.64
CA ASP A 63 6.95 -21.52 20.72
C ASP A 63 8.03 -22.58 20.97
N ARG A 64 8.76 -23.00 19.93
CA ARG A 64 9.90 -23.92 20.06
C ARG A 64 11.20 -23.24 20.49
N GLY A 65 11.23 -21.90 20.55
CA GLY A 65 12.44 -21.13 20.79
C GLY A 65 13.37 -21.03 19.58
N ASP A 66 12.88 -21.34 18.37
CA ASP A 66 13.60 -21.23 17.10
C ASP A 66 13.67 -19.75 16.65
N VAL A 67 14.26 -18.90 17.50
CA VAL A 67 14.39 -17.45 17.30
C VAL A 67 15.86 -17.04 17.32
N ILE A 68 16.17 -15.95 16.63
CA ILE A 68 17.50 -15.33 16.67
C ILE A 68 17.39 -13.89 17.16
N THR A 69 18.48 -13.38 17.73
CA THR A 69 18.54 -11.97 18.11
C THR A 69 18.56 -11.07 16.88
N LEU A 70 18.17 -9.81 17.06
CA LEU A 70 18.26 -8.81 15.99
C LEU A 70 19.69 -8.64 15.47
N GLU A 71 20.68 -8.65 16.36
CA GLU A 71 22.09 -8.49 16.00
C GLU A 71 22.60 -9.67 15.19
N GLU A 72 22.21 -10.89 15.56
CA GLU A 72 22.51 -12.09 14.77
C GLU A 72 21.84 -12.04 13.39
N HIS A 73 20.56 -11.61 13.31
CA HIS A 73 19.85 -11.47 12.05
C HIS A 73 20.56 -10.49 11.10
N LYS A 74 20.98 -9.31 11.61
CA LYS A 74 21.74 -8.31 10.84
C LYS A 74 23.05 -8.87 10.32
N ALA A 75 23.83 -9.54 11.17
CA ALA A 75 25.10 -10.14 10.79
C ALA A 75 24.94 -11.20 9.69
N ARG A 76 23.92 -12.07 9.81
CA ARG A 76 23.59 -13.10 8.79
C ARG A 76 23.23 -12.47 7.44
N ASN A 77 22.42 -11.40 7.42
CA ASN A 77 22.05 -10.73 6.18
C ASN A 77 23.23 -10.00 5.53
N ALA A 78 24.08 -9.34 6.32
CA ALA A 78 25.30 -8.69 5.81
C ALA A 78 26.25 -9.71 5.15
N ALA A 79 26.45 -10.88 5.78
CA ALA A 79 27.27 -11.95 5.23
C ALA A 79 26.70 -12.50 3.91
N ARG A 80 25.38 -12.71 3.83
CA ARG A 80 24.71 -13.16 2.59
C ARG A 80 24.84 -12.14 1.47
N LEU A 81 24.61 -10.87 1.77
CA LEU A 81 24.74 -9.79 0.79
C LEU A 81 26.16 -9.72 0.23
N ALA A 82 27.18 -9.76 1.10
CA ALA A 82 28.58 -9.76 0.68
C ALA A 82 28.95 -10.97 -0.19
N ALA A 83 28.31 -12.12 0.02
CA ALA A 83 28.52 -13.33 -0.78
C ALA A 83 27.87 -13.25 -2.17
N MET A 84 26.83 -12.44 -2.36
CA MET A 84 26.17 -12.23 -3.66
C MET A 84 26.88 -11.21 -4.54
N THR A 85 27.76 -10.39 -3.97
CA THR A 85 28.52 -9.34 -4.68
C THR A 85 29.93 -9.75 -5.08
N ARG A 86 30.26 -11.06 -5.04
CA ARG A 86 31.51 -11.65 -5.54
C ARG A 86 31.28 -12.34 -6.87
#